data_AF-A0A7W7D2V0-F1
#
_entry.id   AF-A0A7W7D2V0-F1
#
_cell.length_a   1.000
_cell.length_b   1.000
_cell.length_c   1.000
_cell.angle_alpha   90.00
_cell.angle_beta   90.00
_cell.angle_gamma   90.00
#
_symmetry.space_group_name_H-M   'P 1'
#
loop_
_entity.id
_entity.type
_entity.pdbx_description
1 polymer ?
#
loop_
_entity_poly.entity_id
_entity_poly.type
_entity_poly.pdbx_seq_one_letter_code
_entity_poly.pdbx_strand_id
1 'polypeptide(L)'
;MTVTVQTGAAPRGAGVVRTDPAGVHEALARLEEPVYVVRTGAGIGVSNARPASAATIVAAAGPLPPERLGDAGFRARHGLRYAYMGGAMAGGIASEDLVIELAKAGTLGSFGAAGLLPERIERALKRFAAEIPRLPYAVNLIHAPSEQELERAGVELFLRHRVRCVEASAFMDLTPHIVRYRVAGLYRDPQGRPVAGNRVIAKVSRPEVAERFLRPAPESVVADLVARGLVTAEQAELARLVPMADDITVEGDSGGHTDRRPLVALFPVIAALRDEAQRRTGYPVRLGAAGGLGTPASLAAAYGLGADYVVVGSVHQACLESGTSPAVRAMLAEAGVADCDMAPAADMFELGVDLQVLRKGTMFPMRARRLYELYKQYDGVEALPAGERRKLETQVFRRPLDDIWADVQEYFARRDPDQLERAGREPRRKMALIFRWYLGMASRWATVGEGDRVADYQVWTGPAIGAFNAWTAGTPLASVENRRVALVASELMRGAAFTGRVQQLTLGGVRLPASVRSYRPSGSVRETTEVVAA
;
A
#
# COMPACT_ATOMS: atom_id res chain seq x y z
N MET A 1 40.70 -11.94 -38.62
CA MET A 1 39.54 -12.81 -38.85
C MET A 1 38.35 -12.20 -38.13
N THR A 2 37.54 -11.47 -38.86
CA THR A 2 36.37 -10.73 -38.38
C THR A 2 35.18 -11.69 -38.41
N VAL A 3 34.66 -12.07 -37.25
CA VAL A 3 33.44 -12.90 -37.17
C VAL A 3 32.25 -11.94 -37.18
N THR A 4 31.64 -11.80 -38.35
CA THR A 4 30.37 -11.09 -38.52
C THR A 4 29.25 -12.02 -38.05
N VAL A 5 28.70 -11.77 -36.87
CA VAL A 5 27.45 -12.43 -36.43
C VAL A 5 26.31 -11.71 -37.14
N GLN A 6 25.81 -12.30 -38.23
CA GLN A 6 24.55 -11.91 -38.85
C GLN A 6 23.39 -12.23 -37.90
N THR A 7 22.89 -11.21 -37.21
CA THR A 7 21.56 -11.26 -36.60
C THR A 7 20.53 -10.98 -37.69
N GLY A 8 20.00 -12.05 -38.29
CA GLY A 8 18.91 -11.95 -39.25
C GLY A 8 17.65 -11.40 -38.56
N ALA A 9 17.36 -10.11 -38.74
CA ALA A 9 16.07 -9.54 -38.38
C ALA A 9 15.00 -10.09 -39.32
N ALA A 10 14.17 -11.01 -38.83
CA ALA A 10 13.00 -11.51 -39.53
C ALA A 10 12.02 -10.34 -39.86
N PRO A 11 11.32 -10.40 -41.01
CA PRO A 11 10.51 -9.27 -41.48
C PRO A 11 9.42 -8.90 -40.46
N ARG A 12 9.35 -7.61 -40.13
CA ARG A 12 8.31 -6.97 -39.30
C ARG A 12 7.00 -6.80 -40.10
N GLY A 13 6.47 -7.91 -40.63
CA GLY A 13 5.23 -7.91 -41.41
C GLY A 13 3.99 -7.99 -40.51
N ALA A 14 3.06 -7.05 -40.67
CA ALA A 14 1.70 -7.18 -40.14
C ALA A 14 1.06 -8.44 -40.75
N GLY A 15 0.77 -9.45 -39.92
CA GLY A 15 0.11 -10.69 -40.32
C GLY A 15 0.96 -11.96 -40.21
N VAL A 16 2.21 -11.88 -39.74
CA VAL A 16 3.03 -13.07 -39.48
C VAL A 16 2.43 -13.85 -38.31
N VAL A 17 2.19 -15.14 -38.53
CA VAL A 17 1.79 -16.09 -37.48
C VAL A 17 3.04 -16.69 -36.87
N ARG A 18 3.25 -16.46 -35.58
CA ARG A 18 4.35 -17.03 -34.79
C ARG A 18 3.90 -18.36 -34.18
N THR A 19 4.64 -19.43 -34.41
CA THR A 19 4.38 -20.76 -33.84
C THR A 19 5.49 -21.24 -32.92
N ASP A 20 6.67 -20.62 -32.96
CA ASP A 20 7.77 -20.90 -32.04
C ASP A 20 7.52 -20.22 -30.67
N PRO A 21 7.98 -20.81 -29.55
CA PRO A 21 7.69 -20.27 -28.22
C PRO A 21 8.14 -18.81 -28.00
N ALA A 22 9.31 -18.42 -28.54
CA ALA A 22 9.83 -17.07 -28.35
C ALA A 22 8.99 -16.03 -29.09
N GLY A 23 8.67 -16.30 -30.36
CA GLY A 23 7.80 -15.45 -31.17
C GLY A 23 6.37 -15.37 -30.62
N VAL A 24 5.83 -16.47 -30.07
CA VAL A 24 4.53 -16.47 -29.40
C VAL A 24 4.55 -15.60 -28.16
N HIS A 25 5.57 -15.73 -27.30
CA HIS A 25 5.71 -14.88 -26.11
C HIS A 25 5.85 -13.40 -26.50
N GLU A 26 6.69 -13.08 -27.48
CA GLU A 26 6.88 -11.73 -27.99
C GLU A 26 5.55 -11.12 -28.46
N ALA A 27 4.77 -11.86 -29.25
CA ALA A 27 3.47 -11.41 -29.73
C ALA A 27 2.47 -11.16 -28.59
N LEU A 28 2.47 -12.01 -27.56
CA LEU A 28 1.67 -11.81 -26.35
C LEU A 28 2.10 -10.57 -25.56
N ALA A 29 3.41 -10.28 -25.53
CA ALA A 29 4.03 -9.19 -24.79
C ALA A 29 3.92 -7.80 -25.46
N ARG A 30 3.45 -7.73 -26.71
CA ARG A 30 3.07 -6.48 -27.40
C ARG A 30 1.67 -6.05 -26.95
N LEU A 31 1.59 -5.49 -25.75
CA LEU A 31 0.34 -5.16 -25.07
C LEU A 31 -0.47 -4.05 -25.76
N GLU A 32 0.22 -3.23 -26.52
CA GLU A 32 -0.32 -2.10 -27.30
C GLU A 32 -1.02 -2.58 -28.58
N GLU A 33 -0.74 -3.81 -29.02
CA GLU A 33 -1.32 -4.43 -30.22
C GLU A 33 -2.35 -5.50 -29.82
N PRO A 34 -3.38 -5.79 -30.64
CA PRO A 34 -4.24 -6.96 -30.42
C PRO A 34 -3.45 -8.26 -30.57
N VAL A 35 -4.02 -9.37 -30.11
CA VAL A 35 -3.51 -10.72 -30.35
C VAL A 35 -4.61 -11.60 -30.93
N TYR A 36 -4.28 -12.32 -31.99
CA TYR A 36 -5.12 -13.32 -32.63
C TYR A 36 -4.43 -14.68 -32.46
N VAL A 37 -5.11 -15.60 -31.79
CA VAL A 37 -4.66 -16.97 -31.65
C VAL A 37 -5.28 -17.76 -32.79
N VAL A 38 -4.44 -18.45 -33.57
CA VAL A 38 -4.85 -19.20 -34.75
C VAL A 38 -4.49 -20.67 -34.63
N ARG A 39 -5.32 -21.53 -35.22
CA ARG A 39 -4.98 -22.93 -35.45
C ARG A 39 -4.21 -23.04 -36.77
N THR A 40 -3.04 -23.67 -36.72
CA THR A 40 -2.17 -23.96 -37.86
C THR A 40 -1.96 -25.47 -37.98
N GLY A 41 -1.39 -25.95 -39.09
CA GLY A 41 -1.01 -27.35 -39.25
C GLY A 41 0.06 -27.83 -38.26
N ALA A 42 0.81 -26.91 -37.64
CA ALA A 42 1.84 -27.18 -36.64
C ALA A 42 1.36 -26.96 -35.18
N GLY A 43 0.06 -26.69 -34.97
CA GLY A 43 -0.50 -26.37 -33.66
C GLY A 43 -0.98 -24.91 -33.55
N ILE A 44 -0.89 -24.34 -32.34
CA ILE A 44 -1.35 -22.97 -32.07
C ILE A 44 -0.28 -21.96 -32.52
N GLY A 45 -0.71 -20.95 -33.26
CA GLY A 45 0.09 -19.76 -33.56
C GLY A 45 -0.53 -18.48 -33.02
N VAL A 46 0.26 -17.42 -32.89
CA VAL A 46 -0.19 -16.10 -32.45
C VAL A 46 0.25 -15.04 -33.46
N SER A 47 -0.63 -14.09 -33.77
CA SER A 47 -0.32 -12.91 -34.59
C SER A 47 -0.87 -11.64 -33.97
N ASN A 48 -0.21 -10.51 -34.19
CA ASN A 48 -0.68 -9.19 -33.76
C ASN A 48 -1.53 -8.46 -34.82
N ALA A 49 -1.75 -9.09 -35.97
CA ALA A 49 -2.69 -8.61 -36.99
C ALA A 49 -3.66 -9.72 -37.37
N ARG A 50 -4.84 -9.35 -37.85
CA ARG A 50 -5.84 -10.33 -38.28
C ARG A 50 -5.29 -11.12 -39.50
N PRO A 51 -5.21 -12.46 -39.45
CA PRO A 51 -4.72 -13.26 -40.56
C PRO A 51 -5.65 -13.18 -41.78
N ALA A 52 -5.08 -13.23 -43.00
CA ALA A 52 -5.76 -12.79 -44.21
C ALA A 52 -6.78 -13.76 -44.86
N SER A 53 -6.80 -15.09 -44.61
CA SER A 53 -7.97 -15.95 -44.97
C SER A 53 -7.87 -17.48 -44.78
N ALA A 54 -6.72 -18.09 -44.48
CA ALA A 54 -6.63 -19.57 -44.37
C ALA A 54 -6.51 -20.12 -42.93
N ALA A 55 -6.33 -19.26 -41.92
CA ALA A 55 -6.09 -19.70 -40.55
C ALA A 55 -7.37 -19.53 -39.70
N THR A 56 -7.83 -20.60 -39.06
CA THR A 56 -8.95 -20.54 -38.13
C THR A 56 -8.53 -19.77 -36.87
N ILE A 57 -9.10 -18.58 -36.66
CA ILE A 57 -8.93 -17.84 -35.40
C ILE A 57 -9.71 -18.57 -34.31
N VAL A 58 -9.02 -19.00 -33.26
CA VAL A 58 -9.62 -19.72 -32.12
C VAL A 58 -9.93 -18.80 -30.95
N ALA A 59 -9.19 -17.70 -30.80
CA ALA A 59 -9.44 -16.66 -29.82
C ALA A 59 -8.78 -15.35 -30.27
N ALA A 60 -9.27 -14.24 -29.74
CA ALA A 60 -8.62 -12.95 -29.88
C ALA A 60 -8.72 -12.16 -28.57
N ALA A 61 -7.72 -11.31 -28.31
CA ALA A 61 -7.78 -10.32 -27.26
C ALA A 61 -7.33 -8.97 -27.82
N GLY A 62 -8.00 -7.89 -27.42
CA GLY A 62 -7.64 -6.54 -27.86
C GLY A 62 -6.31 -6.07 -27.25
N PRO A 63 -5.88 -4.84 -27.61
CA PRO A 63 -4.82 -4.15 -26.87
C PRO A 63 -5.18 -4.06 -25.39
N LEU A 64 -4.22 -4.43 -24.55
CA LEU A 64 -4.31 -4.35 -23.09
C LEU A 64 -3.01 -3.74 -22.55
N PRO A 65 -2.68 -2.49 -22.90
CA PRO A 65 -1.55 -1.80 -22.28
C PRO A 65 -1.84 -1.56 -20.79
N PRO A 66 -0.81 -1.36 -19.95
CA PRO A 66 -1.00 -1.32 -18.50
C PRO A 66 -1.94 -0.20 -18.01
N GLU A 67 -2.04 0.89 -18.77
CA GLU A 67 -2.96 2.00 -18.53
C GLU A 67 -4.44 1.61 -18.69
N ARG A 68 -4.75 0.45 -19.28
CA ARG A 68 -6.14 -0.05 -19.36
C ARG A 68 -6.56 -0.89 -18.15
N LEU A 69 -5.64 -1.20 -17.25
CA LEU A 69 -5.99 -1.89 -16.01
C LEU A 69 -6.64 -0.91 -15.02
N GLY A 70 -7.69 -1.38 -14.34
CA GLY A 70 -8.47 -0.59 -13.38
C GLY A 70 -9.33 0.50 -14.02
N ASP A 71 -9.83 1.41 -13.18
CA ASP A 71 -10.77 2.44 -13.56
C ASP A 71 -10.07 3.65 -14.20
N ALA A 72 -10.56 4.07 -15.37
CA ALA A 72 -10.11 5.29 -16.02
C ALA A 72 -10.50 6.54 -15.22
N GLY A 73 -11.62 6.48 -14.50
CA GLY A 73 -12.06 7.54 -13.62
C GLY A 73 -11.09 7.77 -12.46
N PHE A 74 -10.54 6.71 -11.84
CA PHE A 74 -9.54 6.81 -10.77
C PHE A 74 -8.30 7.56 -11.27
N ARG A 75 -7.80 7.16 -12.45
CA ARG A 75 -6.66 7.81 -13.09
C ARG A 75 -6.92 9.29 -13.38
N ALA A 76 -8.05 9.62 -14.00
CA ALA A 76 -8.41 11.00 -14.29
C ALA A 76 -8.59 11.84 -13.01
N ARG A 77 -9.27 11.27 -12.00
CA ARG A 77 -9.56 11.93 -10.72
C ARG A 77 -8.30 12.30 -9.94
N HIS A 78 -7.28 11.45 -10.02
CA HIS A 78 -6.03 11.60 -9.28
C HIS A 78 -4.86 12.08 -10.15
N GLY A 79 -5.05 12.28 -11.46
CA GLY A 79 -3.99 12.73 -12.37
C GLY A 79 -2.89 11.68 -12.60
N LEU A 80 -3.28 10.42 -12.78
CA LEU A 80 -2.37 9.27 -12.83
C LEU A 80 -2.32 8.63 -14.23
N ARG A 81 -1.18 8.00 -14.54
CA ARG A 81 -1.01 7.12 -15.71
C ARG A 81 -1.50 5.71 -15.42
N TYR A 82 -1.28 5.20 -14.22
CA TYR A 82 -1.66 3.85 -13.82
C TYR A 82 -2.66 3.87 -12.67
N ALA A 83 -3.58 2.90 -12.65
CA ALA A 83 -4.49 2.67 -11.52
C ALA A 83 -3.76 1.96 -10.37
N TYR A 84 -2.70 2.59 -9.89
CA TYR A 84 -1.72 1.99 -8.98
C TYR A 84 -1.33 3.00 -7.90
N MET A 85 -1.23 2.50 -6.67
CA MET A 85 -0.82 3.27 -5.51
C MET A 85 0.26 2.57 -4.69
N GLY A 86 1.27 3.33 -4.27
CA GLY A 86 2.13 2.94 -3.14
C GLY A 86 1.47 3.34 -1.83
N GLY A 87 1.08 2.34 -1.03
CA GLY A 87 0.42 2.58 0.26
C GLY A 87 1.39 3.15 1.30
N ALA A 88 0.85 3.88 2.27
CA ALA A 88 1.67 4.43 3.36
C ALA A 88 2.34 3.35 4.19
N MET A 89 3.56 3.64 4.61
CA MET A 89 4.35 2.83 5.55
C MET A 89 4.85 3.78 6.65
N ALA A 90 4.47 3.51 7.89
CA ALA A 90 4.63 4.40 9.04
C ALA A 90 6.08 4.83 9.31
N GLY A 91 6.26 5.87 10.11
CA GLY A 91 7.58 6.37 10.52
C GLY A 91 8.40 6.98 9.38
N GLY A 92 7.76 7.38 8.28
CA GLY A 92 8.44 7.90 7.09
C GLY A 92 9.11 6.81 6.22
N ILE A 93 8.77 5.54 6.41
CA ILE A 93 9.25 4.45 5.54
C ILE A 93 8.73 4.63 4.11
N ALA A 94 7.47 5.02 3.95
CA ALA A 94 7.00 5.63 2.71
C ALA A 94 7.49 7.08 2.70
N SER A 95 8.77 7.22 2.34
CA SER A 95 9.56 8.45 2.41
C SER A 95 9.12 9.46 1.36
N GLU A 96 9.68 10.67 1.44
CA GLU A 96 9.51 11.65 0.37
C GLU A 96 10.09 11.16 -0.97
N ASP A 97 11.26 10.52 -0.96
CA ASP A 97 11.90 10.01 -2.19
C ASP A 97 10.99 9.00 -2.88
N LEU A 98 10.41 8.08 -2.10
CA LEU A 98 9.51 7.05 -2.60
C LEU A 98 8.25 7.67 -3.22
N VAL A 99 7.63 8.64 -2.53
CA VAL A 99 6.43 9.33 -3.02
C VAL A 99 6.74 10.16 -4.27
N ILE A 100 7.87 10.86 -4.30
CA ILE A 100 8.29 11.68 -5.45
C ILE A 100 8.53 10.80 -6.68
N GLU A 101 9.23 9.69 -6.54
CA GLU A 101 9.52 8.80 -7.67
C GLU A 101 8.26 8.06 -8.17
N LEU A 102 7.36 7.67 -7.28
CA LEU A 102 6.03 7.16 -7.67
C LEU A 102 5.21 8.21 -8.42
N ALA A 103 5.20 9.47 -7.94
CA ALA A 103 4.46 10.55 -8.58
C ALA A 103 5.00 10.83 -10.00
N LYS A 104 6.32 10.89 -10.17
CA LYS A 104 6.99 11.04 -11.47
C LYS A 104 6.69 9.87 -12.42
N ALA A 105 6.54 8.66 -11.89
CA ALA A 105 6.16 7.47 -12.65
C ALA A 105 4.68 7.44 -13.07
N GLY A 106 3.88 8.45 -12.69
CA GLY A 106 2.44 8.52 -13.00
C GLY A 106 1.60 7.59 -12.11
N THR A 107 2.05 7.35 -10.87
CA THR A 107 1.33 6.57 -9.85
C THR A 107 1.11 7.40 -8.60
N LEU A 108 0.18 7.00 -7.74
CA LEU A 108 -0.07 7.70 -6.48
C LEU A 108 0.84 7.15 -5.38
N GLY A 109 1.62 7.99 -4.71
CA GLY A 109 2.33 7.63 -3.49
C GLY A 109 1.69 8.24 -2.26
N SER A 110 1.55 7.48 -1.18
CA SER A 110 1.06 7.99 0.12
C SER A 110 2.19 8.13 1.12
N PHE A 111 2.47 9.35 1.57
CA PHE A 111 3.53 9.62 2.53
C PHE A 111 3.22 9.03 3.91
N GLY A 112 4.20 8.35 4.49
CA GLY A 112 4.13 7.63 5.76
C GLY A 112 4.14 8.53 7.00
N ALA A 113 3.13 9.38 7.16
CA ALA A 113 3.09 10.37 8.24
C ALA A 113 2.83 9.79 9.65
N ALA A 114 2.25 8.59 9.76
CA ALA A 114 1.98 7.94 11.04
C ALA A 114 3.23 7.84 11.93
N GLY A 115 3.12 8.30 13.18
CA GLY A 115 4.23 8.29 14.15
C GLY A 115 5.26 9.43 13.98
N LEU A 116 5.14 10.28 12.96
CA LEU A 116 6.01 11.44 12.78
C LEU A 116 5.48 12.67 13.54
N LEU A 117 6.40 13.53 13.97
CA LEU A 117 6.06 14.83 14.56
C LEU A 117 5.57 15.82 13.49
N PRO A 118 4.70 16.79 13.84
CA PRO A 118 4.17 17.77 12.91
C PRO A 118 5.23 18.52 12.09
N GLU A 119 6.37 18.87 12.70
CA GLU A 119 7.46 19.60 12.04
C GLU A 119 8.15 18.74 10.96
N ARG A 120 8.22 17.42 11.19
CA ARG A 120 8.77 16.47 10.22
C ARG A 120 7.83 16.28 9.04
N ILE A 121 6.52 16.24 9.29
CA ILE A 121 5.48 16.20 8.26
C ILE A 121 5.52 17.49 7.44
N GLU A 122 5.55 18.65 8.08
CA GLU A 122 5.60 19.95 7.38
C GLU A 122 6.83 20.05 6.45
N ARG A 123 7.99 19.53 6.88
CA ARG A 123 9.18 19.48 6.03
C ARG A 123 8.96 18.64 4.76
N ALA A 124 8.29 17.49 4.89
CA ALA A 124 7.95 16.65 3.75
C ALA A 124 7.00 17.38 2.80
N LEU A 125 5.97 18.06 3.31
CA LEU A 125 5.02 18.84 2.51
C LEU A 125 5.71 19.96 1.72
N LYS A 126 6.63 20.70 2.37
CA LYS A 126 7.44 21.74 1.71
C LYS A 126 8.30 21.15 0.59
N ARG A 127 8.87 19.97 0.80
CA ARG A 127 9.64 19.24 -0.21
C ARG A 127 8.78 18.83 -1.41
N PHE A 128 7.59 18.29 -1.17
CA PHE A 128 6.64 17.94 -2.24
C PHE A 128 6.22 19.17 -3.05
N ALA A 129 5.93 20.29 -2.39
CA ALA A 129 5.61 21.55 -3.07
C ALA A 129 6.76 22.05 -3.96
N ALA A 130 8.01 21.81 -3.58
CA ALA A 130 9.18 22.22 -4.36
C ALA A 130 9.49 21.28 -5.53
N GLU A 131 9.48 19.96 -5.31
CA GLU A 131 9.96 18.98 -6.30
C GLU A 131 8.86 18.44 -7.22
N ILE A 132 7.61 18.40 -6.74
CA ILE A 132 6.47 17.85 -7.48
C ILE A 132 5.22 18.76 -7.43
N PRO A 133 5.33 20.09 -7.69
CA PRO A 133 4.26 21.07 -7.48
C PRO A 133 2.95 20.79 -8.23
N ARG A 134 3.01 20.00 -9.31
CA ARG A 134 1.86 19.65 -10.16
C ARG A 134 1.53 18.16 -10.16
N LEU A 135 2.37 17.32 -9.56
CA LEU A 135 2.13 15.88 -9.55
C LEU A 135 1.36 15.49 -8.30
N PRO A 136 0.46 14.51 -8.41
CA PRO A 136 -0.37 14.08 -7.29
C PRO A 136 0.44 13.30 -6.26
N TYR A 137 0.13 13.53 -4.99
CA TYR A 137 0.56 12.70 -3.88
C TYR A 137 -0.57 12.62 -2.85
N ALA A 138 -0.52 11.58 -2.02
CA ALA A 138 -1.36 11.44 -0.85
C ALA A 138 -0.50 11.54 0.43
N VAL A 139 -1.15 11.85 1.54
CA VAL A 139 -0.53 11.80 2.86
C VAL A 139 -1.38 10.93 3.77
N ASN A 140 -0.76 10.04 4.53
CA ASN A 140 -1.49 9.21 5.47
C ASN A 140 -2.05 10.06 6.62
N LEU A 141 -3.35 9.94 6.86
CA LEU A 141 -3.98 10.35 8.11
C LEU A 141 -4.34 9.08 8.87
N ILE A 142 -3.59 8.80 9.93
CA ILE A 142 -3.86 7.64 10.78
C ILE A 142 -4.79 8.04 11.92
N HIS A 143 -5.78 7.21 12.20
CA HIS A 143 -6.61 7.37 13.38
C HIS A 143 -5.79 7.04 14.64
N ALA A 144 -5.82 7.96 15.62
CA ALA A 144 -5.10 7.81 16.88
C ALA A 144 -6.09 8.01 18.05
N PRO A 145 -6.85 6.97 18.47
CA PRO A 145 -7.95 7.14 19.44
C PRO A 145 -7.49 7.69 20.80
N SER A 146 -6.26 7.37 21.22
CA SER A 146 -5.65 7.85 22.46
C SER A 146 -4.99 9.23 22.33
N GLU A 147 -4.82 9.77 21.12
CA GLU A 147 -4.08 11.01 20.84
C GLU A 147 -4.84 11.85 19.80
N GLN A 148 -6.12 12.18 20.07
CA GLN A 148 -6.99 12.92 19.13
C GLN A 148 -6.39 14.26 18.67
N GLU A 149 -5.61 14.92 19.53
CA GLU A 149 -4.92 16.16 19.20
C GLU A 149 -3.91 16.00 18.06
N LEU A 150 -3.29 14.83 17.90
CA LEU A 150 -2.41 14.55 16.76
C LEU A 150 -3.18 14.47 15.46
N GLU A 151 -4.33 13.79 15.48
CA GLU A 151 -5.20 13.69 14.31
C GLU A 151 -5.72 15.07 13.89
N ARG A 152 -6.15 15.87 14.88
CA ARG A 152 -6.54 17.27 14.69
C ARG A 152 -5.41 18.09 14.07
N ALA A 153 -4.22 18.09 14.69
CA ALA A 153 -3.08 18.87 14.24
C ALA A 153 -2.63 18.45 12.83
N GLY A 154 -2.68 17.15 12.51
CA GLY A 154 -2.42 16.62 11.17
C GLY A 154 -3.37 17.21 10.13
N VAL A 155 -4.68 17.18 10.40
CA VAL A 155 -5.69 17.77 9.51
C VAL A 155 -5.48 19.27 9.32
N GLU A 156 -5.22 20.03 10.38
CA GLU A 156 -4.94 21.48 10.27
C GLU A 156 -3.71 21.76 9.40
N LEU A 157 -2.66 20.96 9.57
CA LEU A 157 -1.44 21.08 8.78
C LEU A 157 -1.72 20.78 7.29
N PHE A 158 -2.49 19.73 7.00
CA PHE A 158 -2.86 19.35 5.64
C PHE A 158 -3.69 20.41 4.94
N LEU A 159 -4.67 21.00 5.64
CA LEU A 159 -5.48 22.10 5.12
C LEU A 159 -4.63 23.35 4.84
N ARG A 160 -3.73 23.71 5.77
CA ARG A 160 -2.81 24.86 5.62
C ARG A 160 -1.90 24.72 4.40
N HIS A 161 -1.36 23.52 4.18
CA HIS A 161 -0.47 23.21 3.05
C HIS A 161 -1.21 22.78 1.78
N ARG A 162 -2.55 22.81 1.79
CA ARG A 162 -3.41 22.44 0.64
C ARG A 162 -3.15 21.04 0.12
N VAL A 163 -2.88 20.08 1.01
CA VAL A 163 -2.82 18.66 0.67
C VAL A 163 -4.18 18.24 0.12
N ARG A 164 -4.22 17.73 -1.11
CA ARG A 164 -5.47 17.44 -1.84
C ARG A 164 -5.93 16.00 -1.77
N CYS A 165 -5.13 15.11 -1.19
CA CYS A 165 -5.47 13.70 -1.04
C CYS A 165 -4.91 13.16 0.28
N VAL A 166 -5.76 12.49 1.06
CA VAL A 166 -5.32 11.72 2.23
C VAL A 166 -5.66 10.24 2.08
N GLU A 167 -4.77 9.39 2.55
CA GLU A 167 -5.06 7.98 2.82
C GLU A 167 -5.47 7.87 4.28
N ALA A 168 -6.77 7.72 4.56
CA ALA A 168 -7.31 7.55 5.89
C ALA A 168 -7.21 6.08 6.33
N SER A 169 -6.43 5.78 7.37
CA SER A 169 -6.18 4.41 7.83
C SER A 169 -6.41 4.23 9.34
N ALA A 170 -6.69 2.98 9.75
CA ALA A 170 -6.97 2.60 11.14
C ALA A 170 -8.22 3.21 11.78
N PHE A 171 -9.06 3.90 11.00
CA PHE A 171 -10.34 4.42 11.48
C PHE A 171 -11.30 3.29 11.82
N MET A 172 -11.91 3.37 13.00
CA MET A 172 -13.01 2.50 13.43
C MET A 172 -14.36 3.19 13.28
N ASP A 173 -14.37 4.51 13.41
CA ASP A 173 -15.51 5.38 13.15
C ASP A 173 -15.03 6.69 12.49
N LEU A 174 -15.96 7.49 11.98
CA LEU A 174 -15.65 8.84 11.52
C LEU A 174 -15.35 9.74 12.72
N THR A 175 -14.34 10.58 12.57
CA THR A 175 -14.00 11.61 13.56
C THR A 175 -14.38 13.00 13.05
N PRO A 176 -14.56 13.99 13.93
CA PRO A 176 -14.71 15.38 13.50
C PRO A 176 -13.56 15.88 12.63
N HIS A 177 -12.36 15.32 12.76
CA HIS A 177 -11.17 15.77 12.02
C HIS A 177 -11.18 15.31 10.55
N ILE A 178 -11.46 14.03 10.28
CA ILE A 178 -11.58 13.56 8.88
C ILE A 178 -12.82 14.17 8.20
N VAL A 179 -13.91 14.36 8.94
CA VAL A 179 -15.10 15.09 8.45
C VAL A 179 -14.73 16.52 8.07
N ARG A 180 -14.02 17.24 8.94
CA ARG A 180 -13.53 18.59 8.64
C ARG A 180 -12.69 18.62 7.37
N TYR A 181 -11.70 17.74 7.24
CA TYR A 181 -10.82 17.69 6.06
C TYR A 181 -11.63 17.51 4.76
N ARG A 182 -12.59 16.57 4.77
CA ARG A 182 -13.46 16.29 3.63
C ARG A 182 -14.34 17.49 3.28
N VAL A 183 -15.09 18.00 4.25
CA VAL A 183 -16.10 19.06 4.04
C VAL A 183 -15.47 20.39 3.65
N ALA A 184 -14.33 20.75 4.24
CA ALA A 184 -13.61 21.98 3.90
C ALA A 184 -13.11 22.02 2.44
N GLY A 185 -13.07 20.88 1.77
CA GLY A 185 -12.69 20.78 0.35
C GLY A 185 -13.85 20.84 -0.63
N LEU A 186 -15.11 20.91 -0.16
CA LEU A 186 -16.29 20.86 -1.04
C LEU A 186 -16.55 22.21 -1.71
N TYR A 187 -16.93 22.14 -2.98
CA TYR A 187 -17.38 23.30 -3.77
C TYR A 187 -18.30 22.82 -4.92
N ARG A 188 -19.00 23.75 -5.58
CA ARG A 188 -19.76 23.46 -6.81
C ARG A 188 -18.91 23.72 -8.05
N ASP A 189 -18.96 22.81 -9.02
CA ASP A 189 -18.41 23.08 -10.35
C ASP A 189 -19.26 24.10 -11.14
N PRO A 190 -18.82 24.57 -12.32
CA PRO A 190 -19.60 25.51 -13.14
C PRO A 190 -20.98 24.99 -13.58
N GLN A 191 -21.22 23.67 -13.48
CA GLN A 191 -22.50 23.03 -13.77
C GLN A 191 -23.35 22.84 -12.50
N GLY A 192 -22.90 23.35 -11.35
CA GLY A 192 -23.58 23.27 -10.06
C GLY A 192 -23.41 21.93 -9.33
N ARG A 193 -22.61 20.99 -9.84
CA ARG A 193 -22.42 19.65 -9.25
C ARG A 193 -21.46 19.72 -8.07
N PRO A 194 -21.70 18.92 -7.00
CA PRO A 194 -20.78 18.86 -5.87
C PRO A 194 -19.45 18.22 -6.27
N VAL A 195 -18.34 18.89 -5.96
CA VAL A 195 -16.99 18.39 -6.18
C VAL A 195 -16.20 18.43 -4.88
N ALA A 196 -15.49 17.34 -4.59
CA ALA A 196 -14.53 17.31 -3.52
C ALA A 196 -13.12 17.70 -3.98
N GLY A 197 -12.68 18.90 -3.62
CA GLY A 197 -11.30 19.34 -3.80
C GLY A 197 -10.31 18.58 -2.91
N ASN A 198 -10.74 18.23 -1.69
CA ASN A 198 -9.98 17.40 -0.77
C ASN A 198 -10.46 15.94 -0.86
N ARG A 199 -9.62 15.08 -1.43
CA ARG A 199 -9.91 13.67 -1.67
C ARG A 199 -9.56 12.82 -0.48
N VAL A 200 -10.37 11.81 -0.24
CA VAL A 200 -10.16 10.82 0.83
C VAL A 200 -10.17 9.43 0.20
N ILE A 201 -9.07 8.71 0.39
CA ILE A 201 -8.95 7.28 0.12
C ILE A 201 -9.01 6.57 1.47
N ALA A 202 -10.11 5.90 1.78
CA ALA A 202 -10.25 5.21 3.07
C ALA A 202 -9.78 3.76 2.95
N LYS A 203 -8.78 3.38 3.74
CA LYS A 203 -8.27 2.00 3.78
C LYS A 203 -8.93 1.22 4.90
N VAL A 204 -9.63 0.15 4.55
CA VAL A 204 -10.53 -0.57 5.45
C VAL A 204 -10.41 -2.09 5.24
N SER A 205 -10.57 -2.83 6.33
CA SER A 205 -10.66 -4.30 6.34
C SER A 205 -12.06 -4.80 6.73
N ARG A 206 -12.97 -3.90 7.14
CA ARG A 206 -14.25 -4.23 7.78
C ARG A 206 -15.44 -3.59 7.04
N PRO A 207 -16.49 -4.35 6.67
CA PRO A 207 -17.68 -3.82 5.99
C PRO A 207 -18.34 -2.64 6.71
N GLU A 208 -18.46 -2.70 8.03
CA GLU A 208 -19.07 -1.66 8.87
C GLU A 208 -18.26 -0.36 8.90
N VAL A 209 -16.94 -0.41 8.66
CA VAL A 209 -16.11 0.79 8.52
C VAL A 209 -16.24 1.33 7.09
N ALA A 210 -16.21 0.46 6.09
CA ALA A 210 -16.44 0.84 4.69
C ALA A 210 -17.77 1.59 4.53
N GLU A 211 -18.84 1.08 5.14
CA GLU A 211 -20.17 1.69 5.11
C GLU A 211 -20.19 3.12 5.62
N ARG A 212 -19.43 3.43 6.67
CA ARG A 212 -19.32 4.80 7.22
C ARG A 212 -18.69 5.76 6.21
N PHE A 213 -17.63 5.34 5.53
CA PHE A 213 -16.98 6.16 4.50
C PHE A 213 -17.79 6.28 3.20
N LEU A 214 -18.65 5.30 2.92
CA LEU A 214 -19.58 5.29 1.79
C LEU A 214 -20.84 6.16 2.02
N ARG A 215 -21.06 6.63 3.24
CA ARG A 215 -22.18 7.53 3.58
C ARG A 215 -21.71 9.00 3.60
N PRO A 216 -22.64 9.95 3.43
CA PRO A 216 -22.39 11.35 3.73
C PRO A 216 -21.92 11.58 5.16
N ALA A 217 -21.30 12.74 5.41
CA ALA A 217 -20.86 13.13 6.74
C ALA A 217 -22.05 13.18 7.74
N PRO A 218 -21.87 12.77 9.00
CA PRO A 218 -22.92 12.89 10.02
C PRO A 218 -23.33 14.36 10.22
N GLU A 219 -24.63 14.64 10.12
CA GLU A 219 -25.15 16.01 10.15
C GLU A 219 -24.80 16.76 11.44
N SER A 220 -24.80 16.07 12.58
CA SER A 220 -24.43 16.65 13.88
C SER A 220 -22.97 17.12 13.91
N VAL A 221 -22.06 16.36 13.31
CA VAL A 221 -20.64 16.71 13.23
C VAL A 221 -20.46 17.90 12.28
N VAL A 222 -21.15 17.90 11.14
CA VAL A 222 -21.10 19.03 10.20
C VAL A 222 -21.67 20.31 10.82
N ALA A 223 -22.78 20.21 11.57
CA ALA A 223 -23.38 21.34 12.27
C ALA A 223 -22.43 21.95 13.32
N ASP A 224 -21.71 21.12 14.09
CA ASP A 224 -20.66 21.61 15.02
C ASP A 224 -19.56 22.36 14.28
N LEU A 225 -19.09 21.83 13.14
CA LEU A 225 -18.06 22.47 12.33
C LEU A 225 -18.51 23.83 11.77
N VAL A 226 -19.78 23.95 11.37
CA VAL A 226 -20.37 25.24 10.94
C VAL A 226 -20.46 26.20 12.11
N ALA A 227 -20.97 25.76 13.26
CA ALA A 227 -21.11 26.60 14.45
C ALA A 227 -19.76 27.17 14.93
N ARG A 228 -18.68 26.42 14.72
CA ARG A 228 -17.30 26.81 15.03
C ARG A 228 -16.61 27.61 13.91
N GLY A 229 -17.30 27.88 12.81
CA GLY A 229 -16.76 28.61 11.66
C GLY A 229 -15.65 27.88 10.90
N LEU A 230 -15.58 26.54 11.03
CA LEU A 230 -14.52 25.73 10.41
C LEU A 230 -14.86 25.30 8.97
N VAL A 231 -16.14 25.34 8.61
CA VAL A 231 -16.67 25.09 7.26
C VAL A 231 -17.83 26.05 6.97
N THR A 232 -18.13 26.31 5.70
CA THR A 232 -19.22 27.22 5.29
C THR A 232 -20.57 26.51 5.26
N ALA A 233 -21.66 27.31 5.24
CA ALA A 233 -23.02 26.78 5.05
C ALA A 233 -23.16 26.02 3.72
N GLU A 234 -22.60 26.54 2.63
CA GLU A 234 -22.60 25.86 1.33
C GLU A 234 -21.85 24.52 1.41
N GLN A 235 -20.69 24.46 2.06
CA GLN A 235 -19.95 23.21 2.26
C GLN A 235 -20.77 22.20 3.06
N ALA A 236 -21.52 22.64 4.08
CA ALA A 236 -22.40 21.79 4.87
C ALA A 236 -23.59 21.25 4.05
N GLU A 237 -24.15 22.04 3.13
CA GLU A 237 -25.17 21.55 2.18
C GLU A 237 -24.59 20.50 1.23
N LEU A 238 -23.42 20.77 0.65
CA LEU A 238 -22.74 19.85 -0.27
C LEU A 238 -22.33 18.54 0.42
N ALA A 239 -22.00 18.57 1.71
CA ALA A 239 -21.61 17.41 2.49
C ALA A 239 -22.67 16.31 2.55
N ARG A 240 -23.95 16.65 2.33
CA ARG A 240 -25.07 15.69 2.29
C ARG A 240 -25.14 14.93 0.97
N LEU A 241 -24.51 15.47 -0.09
CA LEU A 241 -24.61 14.97 -1.47
C LEU A 241 -23.43 14.10 -1.89
N VAL A 242 -22.40 14.01 -1.05
CA VAL A 242 -21.17 13.28 -1.35
C VAL A 242 -20.84 12.29 -0.23
N PRO A 243 -20.27 11.12 -0.55
CA PRO A 243 -19.74 10.23 0.45
C PRO A 243 -18.49 10.84 1.12
N MET A 244 -18.17 10.31 2.29
CA MET A 244 -16.98 10.70 3.06
C MET A 244 -15.66 10.35 2.36
N ALA A 245 -15.64 9.32 1.51
CA ALA A 245 -14.48 8.95 0.69
C ALA A 245 -14.81 8.92 -0.82
N ASP A 246 -13.83 9.31 -1.65
CA ASP A 246 -13.91 9.14 -3.11
C ASP A 246 -13.56 7.69 -3.51
N ASP A 247 -12.67 7.06 -2.75
CA ASP A 247 -12.13 5.75 -3.02
C ASP A 247 -12.01 4.96 -1.71
N ILE A 248 -12.33 3.66 -1.76
CA ILE A 248 -12.15 2.74 -0.62
C ILE A 248 -11.10 1.71 -1.01
N THR A 249 -10.00 1.63 -0.27
CA THR A 249 -9.03 0.55 -0.39
C THR A 249 -9.45 -0.60 0.51
N VAL A 250 -9.83 -1.73 -0.11
CA VAL A 250 -10.10 -2.98 0.60
C VAL A 250 -8.78 -3.67 0.93
N GLU A 251 -8.43 -3.70 2.21
CA GLU A 251 -7.20 -4.31 2.70
C GLU A 251 -7.47 -5.74 3.17
N GLY A 252 -7.01 -6.71 2.37
CA GLY A 252 -6.88 -8.11 2.79
C GLY A 252 -5.66 -8.31 3.67
N ASP A 253 -5.12 -9.53 3.72
CA ASP A 253 -3.92 -9.80 4.51
C ASP A 253 -2.68 -9.00 4.04
N SER A 254 -2.13 -8.16 4.91
CA SER A 254 -1.06 -7.21 4.62
C SER A 254 0.03 -7.20 5.70
N GLY A 255 1.16 -6.56 5.42
CA GLY A 255 2.21 -6.32 6.40
C GLY A 255 1.86 -5.17 7.35
N GLY A 256 2.29 -5.24 8.60
CA GLY A 256 1.85 -4.32 9.65
C GLY A 256 0.48 -4.71 10.19
N HIS A 257 -0.32 -3.74 10.64
CA HIS A 257 -1.65 -4.01 11.20
C HIS A 257 -2.56 -4.69 10.18
N THR A 258 -3.09 -5.87 10.51
CA THR A 258 -3.93 -6.68 9.62
C THR A 258 -4.87 -7.60 10.40
N ASP A 259 -6.11 -7.72 9.90
CA ASP A 259 -7.08 -8.73 10.37
C ASP A 259 -6.87 -10.09 9.68
N ARG A 260 -5.90 -10.20 8.76
CA ARG A 260 -5.60 -11.39 7.93
C ARG A 260 -6.78 -11.88 7.08
N ARG A 261 -7.58 -10.95 6.59
CA ARG A 261 -8.76 -11.28 5.78
C ARG A 261 -8.35 -11.74 4.38
N PRO A 262 -8.92 -12.84 3.86
CA PRO A 262 -8.73 -13.20 2.47
C PRO A 262 -9.34 -12.14 1.55
N LEU A 263 -8.50 -11.49 0.73
CA LEU A 263 -8.95 -10.44 -0.20
C LEU A 263 -10.08 -10.91 -1.11
N VAL A 264 -9.98 -12.14 -1.63
CA VAL A 264 -10.98 -12.76 -2.52
C VAL A 264 -12.36 -12.94 -1.88
N ALA A 265 -12.44 -12.97 -0.54
CA ALA A 265 -13.70 -13.07 0.19
C ALA A 265 -14.21 -11.68 0.62
N LEU A 266 -13.31 -10.80 1.05
CA LEU A 266 -13.66 -9.47 1.55
C LEU A 266 -14.08 -8.51 0.43
N PHE A 267 -13.36 -8.52 -0.69
CA PHE A 267 -13.55 -7.55 -1.77
C PHE A 267 -15.00 -7.55 -2.33
N PRO A 268 -15.61 -8.70 -2.67
CA PRO A 268 -16.98 -8.71 -3.20
C PRO A 268 -18.03 -8.17 -2.22
N VAL A 269 -17.82 -8.35 -0.91
CA VAL A 269 -18.74 -7.83 0.13
C VAL A 269 -18.72 -6.30 0.14
N ILE A 270 -17.53 -5.69 0.10
CA ILE A 270 -17.40 -4.23 0.06
C ILE A 270 -17.84 -3.68 -1.31
N ALA A 271 -17.65 -4.42 -2.41
CA ALA A 271 -18.21 -4.09 -3.72
C ALA A 271 -19.73 -3.94 -3.69
N ALA A 272 -20.44 -4.89 -3.08
CA ALA A 272 -21.89 -4.79 -2.94
C ALA A 272 -22.33 -3.54 -2.14
N LEU A 273 -21.63 -3.22 -1.03
CA LEU A 273 -21.89 -2.01 -0.23
C LEU A 273 -21.65 -0.74 -1.03
N ARG A 274 -20.55 -0.69 -1.79
CA ARG A 274 -20.22 0.44 -2.67
C ARG A 274 -21.31 0.64 -3.70
N ASP A 275 -21.72 -0.42 -4.40
CA ASP A 275 -22.72 -0.33 -5.46
C ASP A 275 -24.07 0.15 -4.91
N GLU A 276 -24.47 -0.27 -3.71
CA GLU A 276 -25.65 0.24 -3.02
C GLU A 276 -25.54 1.74 -2.68
N ALA A 277 -24.41 2.16 -2.12
CA ALA A 277 -24.17 3.56 -1.80
C ALA A 277 -24.18 4.46 -3.06
N GLN A 278 -23.61 3.98 -4.16
CA GLN A 278 -23.64 4.69 -5.45
C GLN A 278 -25.06 4.79 -6.02
N ARG A 279 -25.87 3.71 -5.95
CA ARG A 279 -27.29 3.78 -6.38
C ARG A 279 -28.08 4.81 -5.58
N ARG A 280 -27.79 4.97 -4.29
CA ARG A 280 -28.47 5.93 -3.41
C ARG A 280 -28.04 7.38 -3.65
N THR A 281 -26.77 7.63 -3.91
CA THR A 281 -26.20 9.00 -3.96
C THR A 281 -25.94 9.51 -5.38
N GLY A 282 -25.81 8.62 -6.36
CA GLY A 282 -25.33 8.95 -7.70
C GLY A 282 -23.85 9.33 -7.78
N TYR A 283 -23.13 9.38 -6.65
CA TYR A 283 -21.72 9.79 -6.63
C TYR A 283 -20.80 8.62 -6.99
N PRO A 284 -19.81 8.81 -7.88
CA PRO A 284 -18.88 7.75 -8.25
C PRO A 284 -17.88 7.46 -7.12
N VAL A 285 -17.92 6.24 -6.57
CA VAL A 285 -16.93 5.74 -5.59
C VAL A 285 -16.16 4.59 -6.21
N ARG A 286 -14.85 4.56 -6.08
CA ARG A 286 -14.02 3.43 -6.56
C ARG A 286 -13.60 2.51 -5.43
N LEU A 287 -13.32 1.26 -5.77
CA LEU A 287 -12.75 0.25 -4.87
C LEU A 287 -11.37 -0.17 -5.30
N GLY A 288 -10.38 0.08 -4.45
CA GLY A 288 -9.05 -0.47 -4.59
C GLY A 288 -8.87 -1.78 -3.83
N ALA A 289 -7.84 -2.53 -4.20
CA ALA A 289 -7.43 -3.74 -3.48
C ALA A 289 -6.01 -3.58 -2.91
N ALA A 290 -5.83 -4.04 -1.67
CA ALA A 290 -4.54 -4.10 -0.98
C ALA A 290 -4.39 -5.44 -0.24
N GLY A 291 -3.15 -5.80 0.11
CA GLY A 291 -2.83 -7.05 0.81
C GLY A 291 -2.54 -8.21 -0.14
N GLY A 292 -1.42 -8.91 0.05
CA GLY A 292 -0.97 -10.01 -0.82
C GLY A 292 -0.51 -9.61 -2.24
N LEU A 293 -0.46 -8.31 -2.55
CA LEU A 293 -0.15 -7.80 -3.89
C LEU A 293 1.35 -7.58 -4.09
N GLY A 294 2.07 -8.63 -4.51
CA GLY A 294 3.51 -8.58 -4.81
C GLY A 294 3.92 -9.14 -6.17
N THR A 295 2.98 -9.55 -7.03
CA THR A 295 3.31 -10.18 -8.32
C THR A 295 2.36 -9.74 -9.43
N PRO A 296 2.75 -9.83 -10.71
CA PRO A 296 1.85 -9.71 -11.85
C PRO A 296 0.54 -10.49 -11.71
N ALA A 297 0.62 -11.73 -11.24
CA ALA A 297 -0.53 -12.60 -11.10
C ALA A 297 -1.49 -12.14 -10.00
N SER A 298 -0.98 -11.70 -8.84
CA SER A 298 -1.84 -11.20 -7.77
C SER A 298 -2.47 -9.85 -8.11
N LEU A 299 -1.78 -8.97 -8.84
CA LEU A 299 -2.39 -7.74 -9.37
C LEU A 299 -3.47 -8.05 -10.42
N ALA A 300 -3.19 -8.93 -11.39
CA ALA A 300 -4.18 -9.34 -12.40
C ALA A 300 -5.42 -9.97 -11.74
N ALA A 301 -5.22 -10.78 -10.69
CA ALA A 301 -6.33 -11.34 -9.91
C ALA A 301 -7.15 -10.25 -9.20
N ALA A 302 -6.51 -9.24 -8.60
CA ALA A 302 -7.21 -8.12 -7.99
C ALA A 302 -8.06 -7.34 -9.00
N TYR A 303 -7.51 -7.01 -10.17
CA TYR A 303 -8.30 -6.42 -11.26
C TYR A 303 -9.42 -7.35 -11.74
N GLY A 304 -9.17 -8.66 -11.78
CA GLY A 304 -10.18 -9.67 -12.12
C GLY A 304 -11.34 -9.77 -11.10
N LEU A 305 -11.11 -9.42 -9.83
CA LEU A 305 -12.16 -9.26 -8.83
C LEU A 305 -13.00 -7.98 -9.02
N GLY A 306 -12.56 -7.07 -9.90
CA GLY A 306 -13.19 -5.77 -10.13
C GLY A 306 -12.53 -4.62 -9.38
N ALA A 307 -11.26 -4.74 -8.95
CA ALA A 307 -10.54 -3.62 -8.37
C ALA A 307 -10.36 -2.48 -9.39
N ASP A 308 -10.78 -1.29 -9.01
CA ASP A 308 -10.61 -0.05 -9.77
C ASP A 308 -9.15 0.45 -9.72
N TYR A 309 -8.40 0.07 -8.68
CA TYR A 309 -6.95 0.31 -8.54
C TYR A 309 -6.33 -0.70 -7.57
N VAL A 310 -5.00 -0.78 -7.55
CA VAL A 310 -4.25 -1.66 -6.61
C VAL A 310 -3.32 -0.87 -5.72
N VAL A 311 -3.07 -1.38 -4.51
CA VAL A 311 -2.16 -0.79 -3.54
C VAL A 311 -1.06 -1.78 -3.15
N VAL A 312 0.19 -1.35 -3.26
CA VAL A 312 1.38 -2.16 -2.93
C VAL A 312 2.15 -1.52 -1.77
N GLY A 313 2.50 -2.34 -0.77
CA GLY A 313 3.21 -1.93 0.45
C GLY A 313 4.53 -2.67 0.65
N SER A 314 4.48 -3.94 1.09
CA SER A 314 5.66 -4.75 1.46
C SER A 314 6.79 -4.76 0.42
N VAL A 315 6.47 -4.76 -0.87
CA VAL A 315 7.46 -4.71 -1.95
C VAL A 315 8.16 -3.35 -2.00
N HIS A 316 7.42 -2.25 -1.81
CA HIS A 316 7.97 -0.90 -1.82
C HIS A 316 8.93 -0.64 -0.66
N GLN A 317 8.73 -1.28 0.50
CA GLN A 317 9.70 -1.20 1.60
C GLN A 317 11.08 -1.75 1.20
N ALA A 318 11.14 -2.71 0.28
CA ALA A 318 12.39 -3.28 -0.22
C ALA A 318 13.05 -2.46 -1.34
N CYS A 319 12.44 -1.34 -1.76
CA CYS A 319 12.98 -0.47 -2.80
C CYS A 319 13.96 0.56 -2.23
N LEU A 320 14.91 1.02 -3.05
CA LEU A 320 15.97 1.94 -2.64
C LEU A 320 15.45 3.25 -2.05
N GLU A 321 14.34 3.74 -2.58
CA GLU A 321 13.72 4.99 -2.18
C GLU A 321 13.03 4.90 -0.81
N SER A 322 12.80 3.70 -0.26
CA SER A 322 12.13 3.55 1.03
C SER A 322 12.97 4.12 2.18
N GLY A 323 12.30 4.75 3.15
CA GLY A 323 12.92 5.36 4.33
C GLY A 323 13.41 4.37 5.39
N THR A 324 13.63 3.10 5.03
CA THR A 324 14.17 2.07 5.93
C THR A 324 15.69 1.92 5.77
N SER A 325 16.34 1.18 6.67
CA SER A 325 17.78 0.94 6.59
C SER A 325 18.18 -0.01 5.43
N PRO A 326 19.42 0.09 4.93
CA PRO A 326 19.96 -0.88 3.98
C PRO A 326 19.89 -2.33 4.49
N ALA A 327 20.12 -2.55 5.79
CA ALA A 327 20.04 -3.86 6.42
C ALA A 327 18.62 -4.46 6.30
N VAL A 328 17.58 -3.67 6.58
CA VAL A 328 16.19 -4.12 6.41
C VAL A 328 15.87 -4.44 4.95
N ARG A 329 16.33 -3.63 3.99
CA ARG A 329 16.13 -3.93 2.55
C ARG A 329 16.78 -5.26 2.15
N ALA A 330 17.99 -5.54 2.64
CA ALA A 330 18.66 -6.83 2.41
C ALA A 330 17.85 -7.99 3.02
N MET A 331 17.39 -7.87 4.26
CA MET A 331 16.53 -8.87 4.90
C MET A 331 15.24 -9.13 4.11
N LEU A 332 14.59 -8.07 3.63
CA LEU A 332 13.38 -8.17 2.82
C LEU A 332 13.63 -8.84 1.46
N ALA A 333 14.80 -8.66 0.86
CA ALA A 333 15.16 -9.31 -0.41
C ALA A 333 15.37 -10.83 -0.29
N GLU A 334 15.68 -11.31 0.91
CA GLU A 334 15.87 -12.74 1.20
C GLU A 334 14.62 -13.44 1.76
N ALA A 335 13.56 -12.68 2.05
CA ALA A 335 12.34 -13.21 2.63
C ALA A 335 11.59 -14.13 1.65
N GLY A 336 11.12 -15.28 2.13
CA GLY A 336 10.17 -16.15 1.46
C GLY A 336 8.73 -15.87 1.90
N VAL A 337 7.76 -16.54 1.26
CA VAL A 337 6.32 -16.38 1.55
C VAL A 337 5.98 -16.81 2.98
N ALA A 338 6.70 -17.78 3.54
CA ALA A 338 6.49 -18.32 4.89
C ALA A 338 7.35 -17.66 5.98
N ASP A 339 7.99 -16.52 5.66
CA ASP A 339 8.92 -15.83 6.55
C ASP A 339 8.30 -14.62 7.26
N CYS A 340 6.97 -14.54 7.30
CA CYS A 340 6.22 -13.57 8.08
C CYS A 340 5.48 -14.25 9.24
N ASP A 341 5.20 -13.49 10.29
CA ASP A 341 4.48 -13.98 11.47
C ASP A 341 3.73 -12.83 12.17
N MET A 342 2.77 -13.15 13.03
CA MET A 342 2.04 -12.15 13.84
C MET A 342 2.76 -11.86 15.15
N ALA A 343 2.88 -10.60 15.52
CA ALA A 343 3.50 -10.17 16.77
C ALA A 343 2.68 -9.05 17.44
N PRO A 344 2.70 -8.96 18.79
CA PRO A 344 2.02 -7.89 19.51
C PRO A 344 2.43 -6.51 19.00
N ALA A 345 1.42 -5.68 18.73
CA ALA A 345 1.59 -4.29 18.32
C ALA A 345 1.99 -3.42 19.52
N ALA A 346 2.76 -2.36 19.26
CA ALA A 346 3.13 -1.40 20.30
C ALA A 346 1.94 -0.52 20.70
N ASP A 347 1.16 -0.12 19.70
CA ASP A 347 -0.15 0.50 19.87
C ASP A 347 -1.19 -0.57 20.21
N MET A 348 -2.04 -0.29 21.18
CA MET A 348 -3.07 -1.22 21.65
C MET A 348 -2.51 -2.57 22.18
N PHE A 349 -1.25 -2.59 22.63
CA PHE A 349 -0.60 -3.77 23.23
C PHE A 349 -1.47 -4.40 24.33
N GLU A 350 -2.04 -3.57 25.18
CA GLU A 350 -2.89 -3.97 26.30
C GLU A 350 -4.17 -4.69 25.84
N LEU A 351 -4.65 -4.40 24.63
CA LEU A 351 -5.84 -5.00 24.02
C LEU A 351 -5.52 -6.31 23.27
N GLY A 352 -4.24 -6.69 23.16
CA GLY A 352 -3.82 -7.90 22.46
C GLY A 352 -3.93 -7.80 20.94
N VAL A 353 -3.80 -6.59 20.39
CA VAL A 353 -3.73 -6.39 18.94
C VAL A 353 -2.37 -6.87 18.44
N ASP A 354 -2.39 -7.65 17.36
CA ASP A 354 -1.20 -8.11 16.66
C ASP A 354 -1.04 -7.39 15.31
N LEU A 355 0.18 -7.41 14.81
CA LEU A 355 0.55 -6.96 13.47
C LEU A 355 1.48 -7.97 12.79
N GLN A 356 1.51 -7.98 11.46
CA GLN A 356 2.31 -8.93 10.67
C GLN A 356 3.71 -8.38 10.38
N VAL A 357 4.73 -9.17 10.69
CA VAL A 357 6.15 -8.79 10.64
C VAL A 357 7.01 -9.88 10.02
N LEU A 358 8.20 -9.50 9.58
CA LEU A 358 9.24 -10.43 9.20
C LEU A 358 9.69 -11.26 10.41
N ARG A 359 9.82 -12.57 10.23
CA ARG A 359 10.37 -13.48 11.25
C ARG A 359 11.76 -14.01 10.90
N LYS A 360 12.15 -13.99 9.62
CA LYS A 360 13.47 -14.45 9.18
C LYS A 360 14.52 -13.38 9.47
N GLY A 361 15.62 -13.78 10.09
CA GLY A 361 16.75 -12.90 10.41
C GLY A 361 16.53 -11.97 11.62
N THR A 362 15.41 -12.09 12.33
CA THR A 362 15.12 -11.32 13.55
C THR A 362 14.41 -12.19 14.59
N MET A 363 14.65 -11.93 15.87
CA MET A 363 13.96 -12.59 16.99
C MET A 363 12.80 -11.74 17.53
N PHE A 364 12.52 -10.58 16.92
CA PHE A 364 11.47 -9.66 17.35
C PHE A 364 10.11 -10.34 17.59
N PRO A 365 9.55 -11.15 16.67
CA PRO A 365 8.21 -11.70 16.87
C PRO A 365 8.11 -12.59 18.11
N MET A 366 9.15 -13.40 18.35
CA MET A 366 9.25 -14.25 19.54
C MET A 366 9.38 -13.42 20.82
N ARG A 367 10.24 -12.39 20.81
CA ARG A 367 10.45 -11.50 21.96
C ARG A 367 9.19 -10.71 22.29
N ALA A 368 8.51 -10.15 21.29
CA ALA A 368 7.26 -9.42 21.46
C ALA A 368 6.15 -10.29 22.07
N ARG A 369 5.97 -11.53 21.58
CA ARG A 369 5.05 -12.51 22.18
C ARG A 369 5.39 -12.79 23.63
N ARG A 370 6.67 -12.98 23.94
CA ARG A 370 7.11 -13.23 25.31
C ARG A 370 6.75 -12.07 26.24
N LEU A 371 6.91 -10.83 25.79
CA LEU A 371 6.48 -9.65 26.56
C LEU A 371 4.97 -9.67 26.82
N TYR A 372 4.16 -10.02 25.81
CA TYR A 372 2.71 -10.09 25.97
C TYR A 372 2.26 -11.23 26.90
N GLU A 373 2.88 -12.41 26.81
CA GLU A 373 2.65 -13.52 27.75
C GLU A 373 2.90 -13.10 29.20
N LEU A 374 4.05 -12.46 29.45
CA LEU A 374 4.41 -11.96 30.78
C LEU A 374 3.43 -10.87 31.24
N TYR A 375 3.00 -9.98 30.34
CA TYR A 375 2.00 -8.95 30.63
C TYR A 375 0.63 -9.52 31.04
N LYS A 376 0.25 -10.68 30.47
CA LYS A 376 -0.99 -11.38 30.85
C LYS A 376 -0.86 -12.15 32.16
N GLN A 377 0.33 -12.64 32.47
CA GLN A 377 0.56 -13.54 33.60
C GLN A 377 0.83 -12.82 34.93
N TYR A 378 1.39 -11.60 34.89
CA TYR A 378 1.84 -10.89 36.09
C TYR A 378 1.21 -9.50 36.21
N ASP A 379 1.06 -9.01 37.44
CA ASP A 379 0.40 -7.73 37.74
C ASP A 379 1.34 -6.51 37.65
N GLY A 380 2.61 -6.69 37.30
CA GLY A 380 3.62 -5.63 37.19
C GLY A 380 5.03 -6.18 37.01
N VAL A 381 6.00 -5.31 36.71
CA VAL A 381 7.41 -5.73 36.54
C VAL A 381 8.06 -6.19 37.84
N GLU A 382 7.53 -5.74 38.97
CA GLU A 382 7.95 -6.14 40.32
C GLU A 382 7.48 -7.56 40.68
N ALA A 383 6.40 -8.04 40.05
CA ALA A 383 5.86 -9.39 40.27
C ALA A 383 6.54 -10.46 39.37
N LEU A 384 7.44 -10.05 38.47
CA LEU A 384 8.15 -10.99 37.60
C LEU A 384 9.11 -11.86 38.42
N PRO A 385 9.15 -13.19 38.18
CA PRO A 385 10.18 -14.04 38.77
C PRO A 385 11.58 -13.54 38.41
N ALA A 386 12.50 -13.56 39.37
CA ALA A 386 13.85 -13.01 39.19
C ALA A 386 14.58 -13.58 37.95
N GLY A 387 14.35 -14.86 37.61
CA GLY A 387 14.88 -15.48 36.40
C GLY A 387 14.33 -14.87 35.11
N GLU A 388 13.03 -14.57 35.06
CA GLU A 388 12.39 -13.95 33.90
C GLU A 388 12.79 -12.48 33.75
N ARG A 389 12.85 -11.72 34.85
CA ARG A 389 13.36 -10.35 34.84
C ARG A 389 14.78 -10.28 34.29
N ARG A 390 15.69 -11.14 34.79
CA ARG A 390 17.07 -11.21 34.28
C ARG A 390 17.14 -11.53 32.79
N LYS A 391 16.30 -12.44 32.28
CA LYS A 391 16.26 -12.75 30.84
C LYS A 391 15.82 -11.54 30.03
N LEU A 392 14.79 -10.81 30.47
CA LEU A 392 14.35 -9.58 29.80
C LEU A 392 15.48 -8.54 29.76
N GLU A 393 16.09 -8.26 30.91
CA GLU A 393 17.13 -7.24 31.04
C GLU A 393 18.38 -7.58 30.22
N THR A 394 18.74 -8.86 30.07
CA THR A 394 19.94 -9.28 29.33
C THR A 394 19.70 -9.56 27.85
N GLN A 395 18.56 -10.15 27.48
CA GLN A 395 18.32 -10.66 26.12
C GLN A 395 17.41 -9.77 25.28
N VAL A 396 16.55 -8.95 25.90
CA VAL A 396 15.56 -8.11 25.19
C VAL A 396 15.92 -6.64 25.33
N PHE A 397 15.85 -6.10 26.55
CA PHE A 397 16.13 -4.70 26.81
C PHE A 397 17.63 -4.40 26.75
N ARG A 398 18.48 -5.37 27.11
CA ARG A 398 19.94 -5.22 27.29
C ARG A 398 20.31 -4.11 28.28
N ARG A 399 19.39 -3.79 29.19
CA ARG A 399 19.43 -2.76 30.23
C ARG A 399 18.49 -3.18 31.37
N PRO A 400 18.76 -2.77 32.62
CA PRO A 400 17.82 -2.90 33.73
C PRO A 400 16.44 -2.30 33.40
N LEU A 401 15.35 -2.93 33.86
CA LEU A 401 14.00 -2.42 33.58
C LEU A 401 13.73 -1.05 34.22
N ASP A 402 14.42 -0.73 35.32
CA ASP A 402 14.26 0.54 36.02
C ASP A 402 14.86 1.70 35.20
N ASP A 403 15.94 1.46 34.46
CA ASP A 403 16.51 2.43 33.53
C ASP A 403 15.57 2.66 32.34
N ILE A 404 14.91 1.61 31.85
CA ILE A 404 13.90 1.73 30.79
C ILE A 404 12.70 2.53 31.29
N TRP A 405 12.30 2.34 32.54
CA TRP A 405 11.24 3.11 33.14
C TRP A 405 11.58 4.60 33.22
N ALA A 406 12.82 4.96 33.57
CA ALA A 406 13.27 6.35 33.55
C ALA A 406 13.16 6.99 32.15
N ASP A 407 13.57 6.28 31.09
CA ASP A 407 13.41 6.75 29.70
C ASP A 407 11.93 6.97 29.34
N VAL A 408 11.05 6.06 29.76
CA VAL A 408 9.60 6.15 29.55
C VAL A 408 9.03 7.39 30.27
N GLN A 409 9.48 7.66 31.50
CA GLN A 409 9.09 8.85 32.25
C GLN A 409 9.52 10.13 31.54
N GLU A 410 10.76 10.21 31.02
CA GLU A 410 11.21 11.37 30.27
C GLU A 410 10.38 11.58 28.99
N TYR A 411 10.09 10.51 28.26
CA TYR A 411 9.33 10.57 27.00
C TYR A 411 7.91 11.10 27.21
N PHE A 412 7.17 10.53 28.17
CA PHE A 412 5.77 10.92 28.39
C PHE A 412 5.63 12.24 29.14
N ALA A 413 6.62 12.68 29.93
CA ALA A 413 6.57 13.96 30.63
C ALA A 413 6.40 15.16 29.67
N ARG A 414 6.86 15.04 28.42
CA ARG A 414 6.70 16.09 27.40
C ARG A 414 5.50 15.88 26.47
N ARG A 415 4.98 14.65 26.37
CA ARG A 415 4.01 14.26 25.34
C ARG A 415 2.60 14.03 25.90
N ASP A 416 2.49 13.32 27.02
CA ASP A 416 1.23 12.97 27.66
C ASP A 416 1.48 12.65 29.16
N PRO A 417 1.59 13.68 30.02
CA PRO A 417 1.88 13.50 31.45
C PRO A 417 0.83 12.66 32.19
N ASP A 418 -0.42 12.65 31.73
CA ASP A 418 -1.52 11.89 32.34
C ASP A 418 -1.26 10.37 32.27
N GLN A 419 -0.52 9.89 31.27
CA GLN A 419 -0.08 8.49 31.19
C GLN A 419 0.80 8.11 32.37
N LEU A 420 1.67 9.02 32.81
CA LEU A 420 2.60 8.79 33.91
C LEU A 420 1.88 8.76 35.25
N GLU A 421 0.94 9.68 35.48
CA GLU A 421 0.13 9.68 36.70
C GLU A 421 -0.61 8.34 36.86
N ARG A 422 -1.25 7.87 35.78
CA ARG A 422 -1.98 6.59 35.78
C ARG A 422 -1.03 5.40 35.98
N ALA A 423 0.13 5.40 35.31
CA ALA A 423 1.10 4.32 35.43
C ALA A 423 1.77 4.26 36.81
N GLY A 424 1.89 5.39 37.52
CA GLY A 424 2.37 5.41 38.90
C GLY A 424 1.42 4.73 39.90
N ARG A 425 0.12 4.66 39.58
CA ARG A 425 -0.91 4.02 40.43
C ARG A 425 -1.22 2.57 40.06
N GLU A 426 -0.89 2.16 38.84
CA GLU A 426 -1.21 0.84 38.29
C GLU A 426 0.06 0.10 37.83
N PRO A 427 0.62 -0.84 38.63
CA PRO A 427 1.85 -1.56 38.30
C PRO A 427 1.80 -2.28 36.95
N ARG A 428 0.63 -2.78 36.57
CA ARG A 428 0.40 -3.44 35.28
C ARG A 428 0.55 -2.47 34.10
N ARG A 429 0.14 -1.22 34.27
CA ARG A 429 0.29 -0.17 33.26
C ARG A 429 1.75 0.27 33.13
N LYS A 430 2.47 0.41 34.25
CA LYS A 430 3.93 0.62 34.25
C LYS A 430 4.62 -0.46 33.41
N MET A 431 4.28 -1.72 33.64
CA MET A 431 4.81 -2.85 32.85
C MET A 431 4.49 -2.73 31.36
N ALA A 432 3.24 -2.40 31.00
CA ALA A 432 2.85 -2.19 29.61
C ALA A 432 3.71 -1.11 28.94
N LEU A 433 3.92 0.04 29.58
CA LEU A 433 4.73 1.13 29.00
C LEU A 433 6.20 0.73 28.82
N ILE A 434 6.79 0.00 29.78
CA ILE A 434 8.15 -0.55 29.65
C ILE A 434 8.22 -1.53 28.48
N PHE A 435 7.24 -2.41 28.31
CA PHE A 435 7.25 -3.38 27.20
C PHE A 435 7.03 -2.69 25.85
N ARG A 436 6.13 -1.70 25.79
CA ARG A 436 5.87 -0.87 24.61
C ARG A 436 7.10 -0.05 24.21
N TRP A 437 7.97 0.34 25.15
CA TRP A 437 9.27 0.93 24.81
C TRP A 437 10.07 0.01 23.90
N TYR A 438 10.19 -1.28 24.21
CA TYR A 438 10.92 -2.22 23.35
C TYR A 438 10.26 -2.34 21.98
N LEU A 439 8.93 -2.48 21.94
CA LEU A 439 8.19 -2.61 20.68
C LEU A 439 8.36 -1.36 19.79
N GLY A 440 8.27 -0.16 20.36
CA GLY A 440 8.52 1.08 19.62
C GLY A 440 9.98 1.23 19.17
N MET A 441 10.93 0.90 20.05
CA MET A 441 12.37 0.99 19.74
C MET A 441 12.79 -0.04 18.69
N ALA A 442 12.19 -1.23 18.66
CA ALA A 442 12.43 -2.25 17.64
C ALA A 442 12.16 -1.76 16.22
N SER A 443 11.08 -0.98 16.02
CA SER A 443 10.79 -0.31 14.76
C SER A 443 11.81 0.78 14.44
N ARG A 444 12.21 1.57 15.45
CA ARG A 444 13.21 2.63 15.28
C ARG A 444 14.58 2.08 14.90
N TRP A 445 15.07 1.04 15.60
CA TRP A 445 16.35 0.37 15.33
C TRP A 445 16.39 -0.17 13.90
N ALA A 446 15.31 -0.81 13.45
CA ALA A 446 15.20 -1.30 12.08
C ALA A 446 15.29 -0.18 11.03
N THR A 447 14.62 0.95 11.31
CA THR A 447 14.58 2.12 10.41
C THR A 447 15.95 2.79 10.29
N VAL A 448 16.63 3.05 11.43
CA VAL A 448 17.94 3.73 11.43
C VAL A 448 19.11 2.80 11.12
N GLY A 449 18.90 1.48 11.21
CA GLY A 449 19.95 0.50 10.94
C GLY A 449 20.93 0.31 12.10
N GLU A 450 20.43 0.28 13.33
CA GLU A 450 21.25 0.05 14.54
C GLU A 450 21.88 -1.36 14.54
N GLY A 451 23.17 -1.44 14.20
CA GLY A 451 23.87 -2.69 13.92
C GLY A 451 23.83 -3.71 15.06
N ASP A 452 23.93 -3.26 16.30
CA ASP A 452 23.92 -4.14 17.48
C ASP A 452 22.53 -4.67 17.83
N ARG A 453 21.49 -4.20 17.13
CA ARG A 453 20.07 -4.50 17.37
C ARG A 453 19.39 -5.24 16.21
N VAL A 454 20.11 -5.78 15.23
CA VAL A 454 19.52 -6.52 14.09
C VAL A 454 18.56 -7.62 14.54
N ALA A 455 18.91 -8.40 15.57
CA ALA A 455 18.04 -9.45 16.12
C ALA A 455 16.75 -8.93 16.80
N ASP A 456 16.64 -7.61 17.02
CA ASP A 456 15.50 -6.92 17.60
C ASP A 456 14.70 -6.14 16.55
N TYR A 457 15.09 -6.14 15.28
CA TYR A 457 14.40 -5.37 14.25
C TYR A 457 12.95 -5.82 14.09
N GLN A 458 12.03 -4.87 14.26
CA GLN A 458 10.65 -5.01 13.85
C GLN A 458 10.50 -4.49 12.41
N VAL A 459 10.19 -5.40 11.49
CA VAL A 459 10.00 -5.07 10.07
C VAL A 459 8.59 -5.46 9.65
N TRP A 460 7.72 -4.48 9.43
CA TRP A 460 6.34 -4.71 9.02
C TRP A 460 6.27 -5.16 7.57
N THR A 461 5.98 -6.43 7.35
CA THR A 461 5.88 -7.00 6.00
C THR A 461 4.97 -8.22 6.03
N GLY A 462 4.43 -8.56 4.87
CA GLY A 462 3.56 -9.72 4.69
C GLY A 462 4.03 -10.59 3.52
N PRO A 463 3.33 -11.70 3.23
CA PRO A 463 3.77 -12.71 2.25
C PRO A 463 3.99 -12.18 0.83
N ALA A 464 3.46 -10.98 0.52
CA ALA A 464 3.68 -10.30 -0.75
C ALA A 464 5.16 -10.08 -1.09
N ILE A 465 6.04 -9.80 -0.10
CA ILE A 465 7.47 -9.64 -0.37
C ILE A 465 8.10 -10.96 -0.82
N GLY A 466 7.73 -12.08 -0.20
CA GLY A 466 8.22 -13.40 -0.58
C GLY A 466 7.76 -13.82 -1.96
N ALA A 467 6.50 -13.51 -2.30
CA ALA A 467 5.97 -13.76 -3.65
C ALA A 467 6.70 -12.91 -4.71
N PHE A 468 6.98 -11.64 -4.40
CA PHE A 468 7.78 -10.77 -5.25
C PHE A 468 9.20 -11.31 -5.46
N ASN A 469 9.89 -11.69 -4.38
CA ASN A 469 11.23 -12.25 -4.46
C ASN A 469 11.26 -13.51 -5.33
N ALA A 470 10.30 -14.42 -5.15
CA ALA A 470 10.17 -15.62 -5.98
C ALA A 470 9.92 -15.30 -7.46
N TRP A 471 9.10 -14.29 -7.76
CA TRP A 471 8.84 -13.84 -9.14
C TRP A 471 10.08 -13.20 -9.80
N THR A 472 10.84 -12.41 -9.05
CA THR A 472 12.04 -11.73 -9.56
C THR A 472 13.30 -12.59 -9.59
N ALA A 473 13.27 -13.81 -9.05
CA ALA A 473 14.43 -14.69 -8.96
C ALA A 473 15.09 -14.92 -10.34
N GLY A 474 16.41 -14.75 -10.40
CA GLY A 474 17.18 -14.87 -11.64
C GLY A 474 17.01 -13.69 -12.62
N THR A 475 16.44 -12.58 -12.18
CA THR A 475 16.32 -11.33 -12.95
C THR A 475 17.09 -10.19 -12.26
N PRO A 476 17.37 -9.07 -12.94
CA PRO A 476 18.03 -7.93 -12.30
C PRO A 476 17.33 -7.45 -11.01
N LEU A 477 15.98 -7.50 -10.96
CA LEU A 477 15.20 -7.07 -9.79
C LEU A 477 15.36 -7.95 -8.54
N ALA A 478 16.02 -9.11 -8.65
CA ALA A 478 16.36 -9.92 -7.49
C ALA A 478 17.29 -9.14 -6.53
N SER A 479 18.24 -8.38 -7.08
CA SER A 479 19.19 -7.56 -6.33
C SER A 479 18.55 -6.24 -5.86
N VAL A 480 18.82 -5.87 -4.61
CA VAL A 480 18.25 -4.68 -3.94
C VAL A 480 18.62 -3.39 -4.69
N GLU A 481 19.83 -3.35 -5.22
CA GLU A 481 20.42 -2.23 -5.95
C GLU A 481 19.64 -1.88 -7.22
N ASN A 482 18.86 -2.83 -7.75
CA ASN A 482 18.02 -2.63 -8.91
C ASN A 482 16.54 -2.37 -8.56
N ARG A 483 16.16 -2.42 -7.28
CA ARG A 483 14.78 -2.19 -6.83
C ARG A 483 14.48 -0.70 -6.71
N ARG A 484 14.34 -0.04 -7.86
CA ARG A 484 13.81 1.33 -7.94
C ARG A 484 12.30 1.30 -8.00
N VAL A 485 11.62 2.04 -7.13
CA VAL A 485 10.16 1.95 -6.93
C VAL A 485 9.37 2.17 -8.24
N ALA A 486 9.80 3.12 -9.07
CA ALA A 486 9.18 3.40 -10.37
C ALA A 486 9.30 2.21 -11.35
N LEU A 487 10.47 1.58 -11.41
CA LEU A 487 10.70 0.40 -12.24
C LEU A 487 9.86 -0.79 -11.74
N VAL A 488 9.83 -1.00 -10.43
CA VAL A 488 9.03 -2.05 -9.78
C VAL A 488 7.54 -1.89 -10.10
N ALA A 489 6.98 -0.68 -9.93
CA ALA A 489 5.59 -0.39 -10.24
C ALA A 489 5.27 -0.63 -11.74
N SER A 490 6.16 -0.17 -12.63
CA SER A 490 6.01 -0.36 -14.08
C SER A 490 6.05 -1.84 -14.49
N GLU A 491 6.99 -2.62 -13.95
CA GLU A 491 7.13 -4.05 -14.26
C GLU A 491 5.96 -4.86 -13.69
N LEU A 492 5.44 -4.50 -12.51
CA LEU A 492 4.24 -5.09 -11.93
C LEU A 492 2.99 -4.81 -12.79
N MET A 493 2.77 -3.57 -13.20
CA MET A 493 1.63 -3.18 -14.03
C MET A 493 1.71 -3.81 -15.43
N ARG A 494 2.88 -3.81 -16.07
CA ARG A 494 3.11 -4.47 -17.36
C ARG A 494 2.92 -5.98 -17.27
N GLY A 495 3.46 -6.60 -16.23
CA GLY A 495 3.25 -8.02 -15.98
C GLY A 495 1.79 -8.35 -15.72
N ALA A 496 1.07 -7.53 -14.96
CA ALA A 496 -0.35 -7.74 -14.69
C ALA A 496 -1.18 -7.70 -15.98
N ALA A 497 -0.87 -6.76 -16.87
CA ALA A 497 -1.54 -6.64 -18.17
C ALA A 497 -1.27 -7.85 -19.07
N PHE A 498 0.00 -8.29 -19.14
CA PHE A 498 0.35 -9.53 -19.83
C PHE A 498 -0.38 -10.75 -19.25
N THR A 499 -0.39 -10.87 -17.93
CA THR A 499 -1.05 -11.99 -17.23
C THR A 499 -2.55 -11.97 -17.47
N GLY A 500 -3.19 -10.79 -17.42
CA GLY A 500 -4.61 -10.62 -17.72
C GLY A 500 -4.95 -10.99 -19.16
N ARG A 501 -4.13 -10.61 -20.14
CA ARG A 501 -4.30 -11.04 -21.55
C ARG A 501 -4.24 -12.56 -21.69
N VAL A 502 -3.25 -13.19 -21.06
CA VAL A 502 -3.12 -14.66 -21.08
C VAL A 502 -4.32 -15.33 -20.40
N GLN A 503 -4.81 -14.78 -19.29
CA GLN A 503 -6.01 -15.26 -18.61
C GLN A 503 -7.26 -15.13 -19.50
N GLN A 504 -7.45 -14.00 -20.18
CA GLN A 504 -8.54 -13.79 -21.13
C GLN A 504 -8.53 -14.84 -22.25
N LEU A 505 -7.36 -15.09 -22.86
CA LEU A 505 -7.22 -16.13 -23.87
C LEU A 505 -7.50 -17.53 -23.31
N THR A 506 -7.06 -17.80 -22.08
CA THR A 506 -7.27 -19.08 -21.40
C THR A 506 -8.76 -19.34 -21.11
N LEU A 507 -9.49 -18.31 -20.67
CA LEU A 507 -10.94 -18.33 -20.49
C LEU A 507 -11.67 -18.49 -21.84
N GLY A 508 -11.11 -17.94 -22.92
CA GLY A 508 -11.54 -18.20 -24.30
C GLY A 508 -11.20 -19.60 -24.83
N GLY A 509 -10.73 -20.53 -23.99
CA GLY A 509 -10.47 -21.92 -24.36
C GLY A 509 -9.07 -22.20 -24.90
N VAL A 510 -8.20 -21.19 -25.00
CA VAL A 510 -6.81 -21.39 -25.44
C VAL A 510 -6.00 -22.09 -24.34
N ARG A 511 -5.09 -22.98 -24.74
CA ARG A 511 -4.09 -23.58 -23.85
C ARG A 511 -2.70 -23.28 -24.39
N LEU A 512 -2.01 -22.35 -23.73
CA LEU A 512 -0.64 -21.97 -24.06
C LEU A 512 0.35 -22.71 -23.14
N PRO A 513 1.53 -23.14 -23.65
CA PRO A 513 2.53 -23.79 -22.83
C PRO A 513 3.11 -22.87 -21.75
N ALA A 514 3.64 -23.45 -20.68
CA ALA A 514 4.18 -22.71 -19.54
C ALA A 514 5.27 -21.68 -19.91
N SER A 515 6.07 -22.02 -20.93
CA SER A 515 7.19 -21.22 -21.44
C SER A 515 6.77 -19.87 -22.02
N VAL A 516 5.53 -19.73 -22.50
CA VAL A 516 5.07 -18.51 -23.18
C VAL A 516 4.05 -17.72 -22.38
N ARG A 517 3.51 -18.29 -21.30
CA ARG A 517 2.44 -17.67 -20.49
C ARG A 517 2.94 -16.90 -19.27
N SER A 518 4.25 -16.83 -19.07
CA SER A 518 4.86 -16.24 -17.87
C SER A 518 5.53 -14.91 -18.20
N TYR A 519 5.26 -13.88 -17.41
CA TYR A 519 5.95 -12.59 -17.50
C TYR A 519 7.18 -12.58 -16.58
N ARG A 520 8.34 -12.21 -17.13
CA ARG A 520 9.56 -11.96 -16.36
C ARG A 520 10.01 -10.52 -16.57
N PRO A 521 10.39 -9.81 -15.50
CA PRO A 521 10.84 -8.44 -15.60
C PRO A 521 12.17 -8.36 -16.36
N SER A 522 12.29 -7.33 -17.19
CA SER A 522 13.47 -7.11 -18.05
C SER A 522 14.53 -6.24 -17.39
N GLY A 523 14.15 -5.48 -16.35
CA GLY A 523 15.06 -4.60 -15.61
C GLY A 523 15.29 -3.23 -16.29
N SER A 524 14.52 -2.89 -17.33
CA SER A 524 14.60 -1.60 -18.01
C SER A 524 13.24 -0.92 -18.05
N VAL A 525 13.21 0.40 -17.79
CA VAL A 525 12.00 1.20 -18.04
C VAL A 525 11.92 1.41 -19.54
N ARG A 526 10.86 0.89 -20.19
CA ARG A 526 10.58 1.27 -21.58
C ARG A 526 10.04 2.68 -21.59
N GLU A 527 10.85 3.63 -22.06
CA GLU A 527 10.36 4.97 -22.38
C GLU A 527 9.23 4.83 -23.39
N THR A 528 8.03 5.16 -22.94
CA THR A 528 6.86 5.31 -23.78
C THR A 528 6.69 6.80 -23.91
N THR A 529 7.14 7.30 -25.05
CA THR A 529 6.97 8.69 -25.46
C THR A 529 5.46 8.99 -25.52
N GLU A 530 5.08 10.21 -25.11
CA GLU A 530 3.71 10.75 -25.00
C GLU A 530 2.99 10.51 -23.67
N VAL A 531 3.24 11.40 -22.71
CA VAL A 531 2.22 11.80 -21.74
C VAL A 531 1.29 12.78 -22.44
N VAL A 532 0.04 12.39 -22.61
CA VAL A 532 -1.04 13.26 -23.08
C VAL A 532 -1.18 14.40 -22.06
N ALA A 533 -0.73 15.59 -22.45
CA ALA A 533 -1.18 16.83 -21.84
C ALA A 533 -2.63 17.05 -22.29
N ALA A 534 -3.56 17.01 -21.35
CA ALA A 534 -4.88 17.62 -21.46
C ALA A 534 -5.29 18.13 -20.07
#